data_AF-A0A939Z5N6-F1
#
_entry.id   AF-A0A939Z5N6-F1
#
_cell.length_a   1.000
_cell.length_b   1.000
_cell.length_c   1.000
_cell.angle_alpha   90.00
_cell.angle_beta   90.00
_cell.angle_gamma   90.00
#
_symmetry.space_group_name_H-M   'P 1'
#
loop_
_entity.id
_entity.type
_entity.pdbx_description
1 polymer ?
#
loop_
_entity_poly.entity_id
_entity_poly.type
_entity_poly.pdbx_seq_one_letter_code
_entity_poly.pdbx_strand_id
1 'polypeptide(L)'
;MICREGEYAPNRIPVLSNATDIPARLKALRASWFVMFNTRSQRFEIHDAAQPEGTLACALPFDALDARAIEYARRYRVARLEETAREVEAFNERLEREARRDYLNRAADKTREVLNYLRNKADTDAIPKELIES
;
A
#
# COMPACT_ATOMS: atom_id res chain seq x y z
N MET A 1 15.39 -4.03 -7.13
CA MET A 1 16.20 -4.47 -8.29
C MET A 1 15.26 -4.64 -9.48
N ILE A 2 15.62 -4.11 -10.64
CA ILE A 2 14.83 -4.19 -11.86
C ILE A 2 15.49 -5.23 -12.78
N CYS A 3 14.73 -6.26 -13.15
CA CYS A 3 15.13 -7.27 -14.11
C CYS A 3 14.16 -7.20 -15.30
N ARG A 4 14.60 -7.64 -16.47
CA ARG A 4 13.75 -7.74 -17.66
C ARG A 4 13.72 -9.19 -18.11
N GLU A 5 12.60 -9.59 -18.68
CA GLU A 5 12.45 -10.93 -19.19
C GLU A 5 13.47 -11.20 -20.30
N GLY A 6 14.20 -12.31 -20.19
CA GLY A 6 15.19 -12.72 -21.18
C GLY A 6 16.50 -11.94 -21.17
N GLU A 7 16.62 -10.90 -20.36
CA GLU A 7 17.86 -10.11 -20.23
C GLU A 7 18.66 -10.56 -19.01
N TYR A 8 19.99 -10.59 -19.15
CA TYR A 8 20.89 -10.82 -18.02
C TYR A 8 20.91 -9.59 -17.11
N ALA A 9 21.00 -9.82 -15.79
CA ALA A 9 21.21 -8.76 -14.82
C ALA A 9 22.33 -9.17 -13.83
N PRO A 10 22.88 -8.24 -13.03
CA PRO A 10 23.94 -8.57 -12.08
C PRO A 10 23.54 -9.72 -11.15
N ASN A 11 24.31 -10.82 -11.18
CA ASN A 11 24.02 -12.07 -10.44
C ASN A 11 22.68 -12.74 -10.77
N ARG A 12 22.09 -12.45 -11.94
CA ARG A 12 20.80 -13.03 -12.39
C ARG A 12 20.88 -13.49 -13.83
N ILE A 13 20.48 -14.74 -14.02
CA ILE A 13 20.43 -15.38 -15.33
C ILE A 13 18.95 -15.64 -15.68
N PRO A 14 18.46 -15.20 -16.84
CA PRO A 14 17.09 -15.46 -17.24
C PRO A 14 16.86 -16.96 -17.49
N VAL A 15 15.71 -17.47 -17.05
CA VAL A 15 15.31 -18.87 -17.23
C VAL A 15 14.07 -18.90 -18.11
N LEU A 16 14.27 -19.17 -19.40
CA LEU A 16 13.21 -19.14 -20.41
C LEU A 16 12.42 -20.45 -20.50
N SER A 17 13.08 -21.57 -20.22
CA SER A 17 12.47 -22.90 -20.20
C SER A 17 13.15 -23.81 -19.18
N ASN A 18 12.49 -24.90 -18.83
CA ASN A 18 13.04 -25.98 -18.03
C ASN A 18 12.30 -27.29 -18.37
N ALA A 19 12.78 -28.43 -17.86
CA ALA A 19 12.21 -29.75 -18.17
C ALA A 19 10.71 -29.94 -17.81
N THR A 20 10.13 -29.06 -16.98
CA THR A 20 8.72 -29.12 -16.56
C THR A 20 7.90 -27.90 -16.98
N ASP A 21 8.43 -27.09 -17.91
CA ASP A 21 7.80 -25.90 -18.50
C ASP A 21 7.22 -24.90 -17.49
N ILE A 22 7.88 -24.75 -16.34
CA ILE A 22 7.47 -23.87 -15.26
C ILE A 22 7.43 -22.40 -15.68
N PRO A 23 8.41 -21.83 -16.41
CA PRO A 23 8.31 -20.45 -16.89
C PRO A 23 7.04 -20.21 -17.73
N ALA A 24 6.72 -21.13 -18.65
CA ALA A 24 5.51 -21.04 -19.48
C ALA A 24 4.22 -21.19 -18.64
N ARG A 25 4.21 -22.12 -17.68
CA ARG A 25 3.06 -22.32 -16.77
C ARG A 25 2.84 -21.14 -15.83
N LEU A 26 3.91 -20.48 -15.36
CA LEU A 26 3.81 -19.25 -14.58
C LEU A 26 3.21 -18.11 -15.42
N LYS A 27 3.62 -17.99 -16.69
CA LYS A 27 3.02 -17.04 -17.63
C LYS A 27 1.53 -17.25 -17.87
N ALA A 28 1.08 -18.50 -17.91
CA ALA A 28 -0.34 -18.81 -18.03
C ALA A 28 -1.15 -18.32 -16.81
N LEU A 29 -0.53 -18.22 -15.62
CA LEU A 29 -1.17 -17.61 -14.45
C LEU A 29 -1.11 -16.09 -14.48
N ARG A 30 0.01 -15.53 -14.96
CA ARG A 30 0.21 -14.09 -15.10
C ARG A 30 1.25 -13.78 -16.16
N ALA A 31 0.83 -13.10 -17.22
CA ALA A 31 1.69 -12.85 -18.38
C ALA A 31 2.94 -12.01 -18.07
N SER A 32 2.91 -11.16 -17.05
CA SER A 32 4.04 -10.33 -16.63
C SER A 32 5.08 -11.07 -15.79
N TRP A 33 4.86 -12.35 -15.47
CA TRP A 33 5.78 -13.16 -14.69
C TRP A 33 6.89 -13.78 -15.54
N PHE A 34 8.11 -13.74 -15.00
CA PHE A 34 9.29 -14.37 -15.58
C PHE A 34 10.20 -14.92 -14.49
N VAL A 35 11.07 -15.86 -14.84
CA VAL A 35 11.95 -16.55 -13.89
C VAL A 35 13.39 -16.13 -14.10
N MET A 36 14.09 -15.85 -12.99
CA MET A 36 15.51 -15.56 -12.95
C MET A 36 16.20 -16.55 -12.00
N PHE A 37 17.41 -16.97 -12.32
CA PHE A 37 18.28 -17.72 -11.41
C PHE A 37 19.29 -16.79 -10.76
N ASN A 38 19.28 -16.76 -9.43
CA ASN A 38 20.21 -16.00 -8.61
C ASN A 38 21.51 -16.77 -8.40
N THR A 39 22.59 -16.33 -9.03
CA THR A 39 23.90 -16.99 -8.92
C THR A 39 24.55 -16.82 -7.55
N ARG A 40 24.16 -15.79 -6.77
CA ARG A 40 24.70 -15.53 -5.43
C ARG A 40 24.06 -16.39 -4.36
N SER A 41 22.74 -16.56 -4.42
CA SER A 41 21.99 -17.39 -3.45
C SER A 41 21.74 -18.81 -3.96
N GLN A 42 22.02 -19.09 -5.23
CA GLN A 42 21.74 -20.34 -5.93
C GLN A 42 20.25 -20.71 -5.91
N ARG A 43 19.36 -19.72 -5.97
CA ARG A 43 17.90 -19.92 -5.94
C ARG A 43 17.22 -19.36 -7.17
N PHE A 44 16.10 -19.97 -7.52
CA PHE A 44 15.18 -19.42 -8.51
C PHE A 44 14.33 -18.31 -7.90
N GLU A 45 14.14 -17.25 -8.66
CA GLU A 45 13.35 -16.08 -8.31
C GLU A 45 12.26 -15.89 -9.35
N ILE A 46 11.04 -15.64 -8.89
CA ILE A 46 9.92 -15.23 -9.73
C ILE A 46 9.87 -13.71 -9.69
N HIS A 47 9.85 -13.12 -10.88
CA HIS A 47 9.77 -11.69 -11.07
C HIS A 47 8.44 -11.29 -11.74
N ASP A 48 7.97 -10.10 -11.46
CA ASP A 48 6.78 -9.48 -12.05
C ASP A 48 7.14 -8.13 -12.67
N ALA A 49 7.07 -8.05 -14.00
CA ALA A 49 7.35 -6.81 -14.74
C ALA A 49 6.32 -5.69 -14.46
N ALA A 50 5.16 -6.01 -13.89
CA ALA A 50 4.11 -5.05 -13.60
C ALA A 50 4.27 -4.35 -12.23
N GLN A 51 5.28 -4.72 -11.43
CA GLN A 51 5.52 -4.10 -10.13
C GLN A 51 6.32 -2.78 -10.24
N PRO A 52 5.93 -1.71 -9.52
CA PRO A 52 6.50 -0.37 -9.70
C PRO A 52 7.89 -0.15 -9.07
N GLU A 53 8.17 -0.75 -7.90
CA GLU A 53 9.42 -0.47 -7.13
C GLU A 53 10.52 -1.52 -7.31
N GLY A 54 10.33 -2.44 -8.25
CA GLY A 54 11.22 -3.56 -8.48
C GLY A 54 10.44 -4.71 -9.08
N THR A 55 11.17 -5.73 -9.54
CA THR A 55 10.54 -6.86 -10.22
C THR A 55 10.52 -8.12 -9.39
N LEU A 56 11.27 -8.22 -8.28
CA LEU A 56 11.30 -9.44 -7.48
C LEU A 56 9.95 -9.64 -6.77
N ALA A 57 9.18 -10.64 -7.21
CA ALA A 57 7.94 -11.01 -6.54
C ALA A 57 8.22 -11.98 -5.40
N CYS A 58 8.88 -13.11 -5.66
CA CYS A 58 9.29 -14.02 -4.60
C CYS A 58 10.53 -14.85 -4.95
N ALA A 59 11.34 -15.16 -3.95
CA ALA A 59 12.40 -16.16 -4.07
C ALA A 59 11.83 -17.53 -3.71
N LEU A 60 12.11 -18.53 -4.54
CA LEU A 60 11.68 -19.90 -4.28
C LEU A 60 12.56 -20.52 -3.18
N PRO A 61 11.96 -21.22 -2.21
CA PRO A 61 12.70 -21.88 -1.12
C PRO A 61 13.27 -23.25 -1.55
N PHE A 62 13.24 -23.57 -2.84
CA PHE A 62 13.63 -24.87 -3.37
C PHE A 62 14.74 -24.70 -4.42
N ASP A 63 15.61 -25.70 -4.50
CA ASP A 63 16.79 -25.66 -5.37
C ASP A 63 16.46 -26.04 -6.82
N ALA A 64 15.26 -26.56 -7.07
CA ALA A 64 14.79 -26.99 -8.38
C ALA A 64 13.53 -26.23 -8.79
N LEU A 65 13.47 -25.87 -10.08
CA LEU A 65 12.29 -25.29 -10.68
C LEU A 65 11.34 -26.41 -11.14
N ASP A 66 10.37 -26.74 -10.29
CA ASP A 66 9.37 -27.79 -10.53
C ASP A 66 7.94 -27.32 -10.18
N ALA A 67 6.98 -28.24 -10.19
CA ALA A 67 5.57 -27.92 -9.94
C ALA A 67 5.31 -27.22 -8.59
N ARG A 68 6.17 -27.38 -7.58
CA ARG A 68 6.07 -26.69 -6.29
C ARG A 68 6.18 -25.17 -6.44
N ALA A 69 6.89 -24.69 -7.46
CA ALA A 69 6.99 -23.26 -7.78
C ALA A 69 5.62 -22.66 -8.13
N ILE A 70 4.77 -23.40 -8.84
CA ILE A 70 3.43 -22.96 -9.22
C ILE A 70 2.55 -22.80 -7.99
N GLU A 71 2.53 -23.81 -7.12
CA GLU A 71 1.75 -23.78 -5.87
C GLU A 71 2.27 -22.71 -4.89
N TYR A 72 3.58 -22.48 -4.86
CA TYR A 72 4.18 -21.41 -4.08
C TYR A 72 3.78 -20.03 -4.61
N ALA A 73 3.86 -19.81 -5.93
CA ALA A 73 3.47 -18.55 -6.57
C ALA A 73 1.98 -18.23 -6.35
N ARG A 74 1.10 -19.24 -6.41
CA ARG A 74 -0.33 -19.10 -6.11
C ARG A 74 -0.56 -18.65 -4.67
N ARG A 75 0.06 -19.34 -3.71
CA ARG A 75 -0.05 -18.99 -2.28
C ARG A 75 0.48 -17.59 -1.98
N TYR A 76 1.66 -17.27 -2.52
CA TYR A 76 2.25 -15.94 -2.37
C TYR A 76 1.34 -14.83 -2.90
N ARG A 77 0.70 -15.05 -4.06
CA ARG A 77 -0.27 -14.11 -4.64
C ARG A 77 -1.47 -13.89 -3.74
N VAL A 78 -2.04 -14.95 -3.15
CA VAL A 78 -3.17 -14.83 -2.22
C VAL A 78 -2.78 -14.02 -0.98
N ALA A 79 -1.65 -14.36 -0.36
CA ALA A 79 -1.16 -13.64 0.82
C ALA A 79 -0.93 -12.15 0.55
N ARG A 80 -0.39 -11.80 -0.62
CA ARG A 80 -0.17 -10.39 -1.00
C ARG A 80 -1.46 -9.65 -1.33
N LEU A 81 -2.46 -10.32 -1.90
CA LEU A 81 -3.80 -9.76 -2.08
C LEU A 81 -4.46 -9.39 -0.75
N GLU A 82 -4.34 -10.27 0.25
CA GLU A 82 -4.84 -10.01 1.60
C GLU A 82 -4.11 -8.84 2.29
N GLU A 83 -2.80 -8.74 2.09
CA GLU A 83 -2.00 -7.61 2.59
C GLU A 83 -2.46 -6.29 1.93
N THR A 84 -2.59 -6.26 0.60
CA THR A 84 -3.08 -5.08 -0.12
C THR A 84 -4.49 -4.67 0.31
N ALA A 85 -5.41 -5.63 0.52
CA ALA A 85 -6.74 -5.34 1.01
C ALA A 85 -6.71 -4.67 2.40
N ARG A 86 -5.86 -5.18 3.30
CA ARG A 86 -5.65 -4.59 4.64
C ARG A 86 -5.07 -3.18 4.58
N GLU A 87 -4.13 -2.92 3.68
CA GLU A 87 -3.57 -1.57 3.48
C GLU A 87 -4.64 -0.58 2.98
N VAL A 88 -5.50 -1.01 2.07
CA VAL A 88 -6.62 -0.19 1.56
C VAL A 88 -7.62 0.14 2.67
N GLU A 89 -8.00 -0.86 3.48
CA GLU A 89 -8.89 -0.65 4.63
C GLU A 89 -8.27 0.34 5.64
N ALA A 90 -7.01 0.14 6.02
CA ALA A 90 -6.31 1.04 6.93
C ALA A 90 -6.20 2.47 6.39
N PHE A 91 -5.99 2.62 5.07
CA PHE A 91 -5.99 3.92 4.40
C PHE A 91 -7.35 4.60 4.47
N ASN A 92 -8.43 3.87 4.18
CA ASN A 92 -9.81 4.38 4.25
C ASN A 92 -10.17 4.81 5.68
N GLU A 93 -9.84 3.98 6.68
CA GLU A 93 -10.06 4.33 8.09
C GLU A 93 -9.32 5.61 8.49
N ARG A 94 -8.08 5.80 8.04
CA ARG A 94 -7.33 7.03 8.30
C ARG A 94 -8.03 8.23 7.67
N LEU A 95 -8.46 8.11 6.41
CA LEU A 95 -9.16 9.17 5.70
C LEU A 95 -10.47 9.56 6.41
N GLU A 96 -11.23 8.58 6.89
CA GLU A 96 -12.45 8.84 7.66
C GLU A 96 -12.17 9.52 9.00
N ARG A 97 -11.13 9.11 9.73
CA ARG A 97 -10.72 9.75 10.99
C ARG A 97 -10.31 11.20 10.77
N GLU A 98 -9.53 11.47 9.73
CA GLU A 98 -9.11 12.82 9.34
C GLU A 98 -10.32 13.68 8.97
N ALA A 99 -11.20 13.18 8.10
CA ALA A 99 -12.43 13.89 7.71
C ALA A 99 -13.32 14.21 8.92
N ARG A 100 -13.47 13.25 9.86
CA ARG A 100 -14.24 13.46 11.09
C ARG A 100 -13.61 14.52 11.99
N ARG A 101 -12.28 14.49 12.14
CA ARG A 101 -11.54 15.48 12.93
C ARG A 101 -11.70 16.88 12.34
N ASP A 102 -11.56 17.01 11.03
CA ASP A 102 -11.73 18.29 10.33
C ASP A 102 -13.15 18.83 10.47
N TYR A 103 -14.15 17.95 10.37
CA TYR A 103 -15.55 18.32 10.60
C TYR A 103 -15.76 18.87 12.02
N LEU A 104 -15.24 18.18 13.05
CA LEU A 104 -15.36 18.61 14.45
C LEU A 104 -14.62 19.93 14.70
N ASN A 105 -13.42 20.10 14.15
CA ASN A 105 -12.66 21.35 14.27
C ASN A 105 -13.44 22.52 13.67
N ARG A 106 -13.97 22.37 12.44
CA ARG A 106 -14.79 23.42 11.81
C ARG A 106 -16.05 23.75 12.61
N ALA A 107 -16.70 22.74 13.20
CA ALA A 107 -17.86 22.96 14.06
C ALA A 107 -17.48 23.72 15.33
N ALA A 108 -16.36 23.37 15.97
CA ALA A 108 -15.85 24.04 17.15
C ALA A 108 -15.46 25.51 16.86
N ASP A 109 -14.82 25.77 15.73
CA ASP A 109 -14.40 27.11 15.33
C ASP A 109 -15.61 28.02 15.10
N LYS A 110 -16.61 27.54 14.35
CA LYS A 110 -17.88 28.28 14.16
C LYS A 110 -18.59 28.55 15.48
N THR A 111 -18.62 27.57 16.37
CA THR A 111 -19.25 27.73 17.70
C THR A 111 -18.52 28.81 18.51
N ARG A 112 -17.19 28.81 18.48
CA ARG A 112 -16.36 29.81 19.16
C ARG A 112 -16.59 31.22 18.60
N GLU A 113 -16.71 31.36 17.28
CA GLU A 113 -17.05 32.65 16.65
C GLU A 113 -18.41 33.17 17.11
N VAL A 114 -19.44 32.31 17.11
CA VAL A 114 -20.79 32.67 17.58
C VAL A 114 -20.76 33.09 19.05
N LEU A 115 -20.09 32.33 19.92
CA LEU A 115 -19.96 32.68 21.32
C LEU A 115 -19.23 34.01 21.54
N ASN A 116 -18.15 34.26 20.79
CA ASN A 116 -17.43 35.53 20.86
C ASN A 116 -18.31 36.71 20.43
N TYR A 117 -19.09 36.55 19.35
CA TYR A 117 -20.04 37.56 18.90
C TYR A 117 -21.12 37.85 19.96
N LEU A 118 -21.70 36.81 20.54
CA LEU A 118 -22.73 36.94 21.59
C LEU A 118 -22.16 37.61 22.86
N ARG A 119 -20.95 37.24 23.28
CA ARG A 119 -20.28 37.87 24.43
C ARG A 119 -20.07 39.36 24.21
N ASN A 120 -19.46 39.73 23.07
CA ASN A 120 -19.18 41.13 22.78
C ASN A 120 -20.47 41.96 22.68
N LYS A 121 -21.56 41.37 22.17
CA LYS A 121 -22.86 42.03 22.13
C LYS A 121 -23.49 42.18 23.51
N ALA A 122 -23.42 41.15 24.36
CA ALA A 122 -23.90 41.22 25.74
C ALA A 122 -23.14 42.28 26.57
N ASP A 123 -21.84 42.45 26.32
CA ASP A 123 -21.04 43.53 26.94
C ASP A 123 -21.44 44.93 26.45
N THR A 124 -21.94 45.03 25.21
CA THR A 124 -22.42 46.30 24.63
C THR A 124 -23.81 46.68 25.15
N ASP A 125 -24.67 45.67 25.38
CA ASP A 125 -26.02 45.83 25.90
C ASP A 125 -26.05 45.88 27.46
N ALA A 126 -24.91 45.69 28.13
CA ALA A 126 -24.81 45.77 29.58
C ALA A 126 -24.96 47.22 30.07
N ILE A 127 -25.92 47.46 30.98
CA ILE A 127 -26.12 48.77 31.60
C ILE A 127 -24.83 49.15 32.34
N PRO A 128 -24.24 50.34 32.09
CA PRO A 128 -23.03 50.77 32.79
C PRO A 128 -23.23 50.72 34.30
N LYS A 129 -22.26 50.17 35.04
CA LYS A 129 -22.35 50.06 36.51
C LYS A 129 -22.60 51.41 37.20
N GLU A 130 -22.14 52.49 36.57
CA GLU A 130 -22.33 53.88 36.99
C GLU A 130 -23.81 54.31 37.05
N LEU A 131 -24.71 53.63 36.32
CA LEU A 131 -26.17 53.85 36.31
C LEU A 131 -26.94 52.97 37.29
N ILE A 132 -26.26 52.01 37.95
CA ILE A 132 -26.88 51.05 38.88
C ILE A 132 -26.64 51.48 40.35
N GLU A 133 -25.61 52.29 40.59
CA GLU A 133 -25.19 52.72 41.93
C GLU A 133 -25.67 54.15 42.31
N SER A 134 -26.57 54.76 41.53
CA SER A 134 -27.23 56.04 41.82
C SER A 134 -28.62 55.86 42.44
#